data_AF-A0A1M3KL33-F1
#
_entry.id   AF-A0A1M3KL33-F1
#
_cell.length_a   1.000
_cell.length_b   1.000
_cell.length_c   1.000
_cell.angle_alpha   90.00
_cell.angle_beta   90.00
_cell.angle_gamma   90.00
#
_symmetry.space_group_name_H-M   'P 1'
#
loop_
_entity.id
_entity.type
_entity.pdbx_description
1 polymer ?
#
loop_
_entity_poly.entity_id
_entity_poly.type
_entity_poly.pdbx_seq_one_letter_code
_entity_poly.pdbx_strand_id
1 'polypeptide(L)'
;MCGPGTNSGQKPKGNGGTGNGGKGKGKGDDGKTKTIEQLLLEEAEAARLREEERQGRIKAGMADIDATFAGFGDDFYKNRKTAFLDFYQPQLNDQFKDARDQVTFALARNGTLNSTIAADEAAKLGKKYSLETGSLVSRAEGDASALRSNIENQKSAIKSQLNATGDVASATNDALARTKMIYEDRPDYSPLGDIFGGVGDAIGNYSAATRNRQLYDAYFGNSGGAARTVV
;
A
#
# COMPACT_ATOMS: atom_id res chain seq x y z
N MET A 1 23.31 -6.41 66.42
CA MET A 1 22.24 -5.44 66.80
C MET A 1 20.92 -6.12 66.47
N CYS A 2 20.32 -6.88 67.40
CA CYS A 2 19.19 -6.48 68.27
C CYS A 2 18.09 -5.76 67.46
N GLY A 3 16.85 -6.20 67.30
CA GLY A 3 16.01 -7.21 67.96
C GLY A 3 14.54 -6.73 67.80
N PRO A 4 13.52 -7.62 67.81
CA PRO A 4 12.14 -7.30 67.45
C PRO A 4 11.34 -6.73 68.62
N GLY A 5 10.41 -5.81 68.35
CA GLY A 5 9.51 -5.21 69.33
C GLY A 5 8.18 -5.96 69.44
N THR A 6 8.11 -6.91 70.36
CA THR A 6 6.88 -7.41 70.95
C THR A 6 6.25 -6.32 71.82
N ASN A 7 4.92 -6.14 71.78
CA ASN A 7 4.22 -5.48 72.88
C ASN A 7 3.20 -6.44 73.49
N SER A 8 3.59 -6.92 74.66
CA SER A 8 2.83 -7.72 75.59
C SER A 8 2.10 -6.81 76.58
N GLY A 9 0.86 -7.17 76.90
CA GLY A 9 0.42 -7.13 78.29
C GLY A 9 -0.68 -6.14 78.61
N GLN A 10 -1.86 -6.69 78.89
CA GLN A 10 -2.61 -6.36 80.10
C GLN A 10 -3.64 -7.46 80.41
N LYS A 11 -3.30 -8.33 81.36
CA LYS A 11 -4.23 -8.97 82.33
C LYS A 11 -4.32 -8.02 83.56
N PRO A 12 -5.22 -8.18 84.58
CA PRO A 12 -5.99 -9.37 84.99
C PRO A 12 -7.43 -9.08 85.55
N LYS A 13 -8.02 -10.10 86.20
CA LYS A 13 -9.16 -10.20 87.16
C LYS A 13 -10.40 -10.84 86.53
N GLY A 14 -11.01 -11.93 87.00
CA GLY A 14 -11.01 -12.60 88.31
C GLY A 14 -12.43 -12.59 88.90
N ASN A 15 -13.20 -13.66 88.68
CA ASN A 15 -14.38 -14.16 89.45
C ASN A 15 -15.04 -15.26 88.58
N GLY A 16 -15.33 -16.50 89.00
CA GLY A 16 -15.76 -16.97 90.29
C GLY A 16 -17.30 -16.90 90.37
N GLY A 17 -18.01 -18.01 90.12
CA GLY A 17 -19.42 -18.12 90.53
C GLY A 17 -20.38 -18.85 89.57
N THR A 18 -20.65 -20.11 89.91
CA THR A 18 -21.97 -20.79 89.92
C THR A 18 -22.88 -20.79 88.69
N GLY A 19 -23.25 -22.01 88.29
CA GLY A 19 -24.13 -22.27 87.17
C GLY A 19 -25.60 -21.95 87.43
N ASN A 20 -26.38 -22.04 86.35
CA ASN A 20 -27.78 -22.43 86.44
C ASN A 20 -28.25 -22.98 85.08
N GLY A 21 -28.98 -24.09 85.12
CA GLY A 21 -29.59 -24.70 83.95
C GLY A 21 -30.71 -23.84 83.38
N GLY A 22 -30.85 -23.85 82.06
CA GLY A 22 -31.92 -23.15 81.37
C GLY A 22 -32.07 -23.66 79.94
N LYS A 23 -32.92 -24.68 79.77
CA LYS A 23 -33.45 -25.09 78.46
C LYS A 23 -34.19 -23.92 77.80
N GLY A 24 -33.97 -23.71 76.52
CA GLY A 24 -35.06 -23.38 75.59
C GLY A 24 -34.93 -22.11 74.74
N LYS A 25 -35.13 -22.34 73.44
CA LYS A 25 -35.81 -21.49 72.44
C LYS A 25 -35.04 -20.31 71.81
N GLY A 26 -34.47 -20.60 70.63
CA GLY A 26 -34.76 -20.03 69.31
C GLY A 26 -34.97 -18.52 69.06
N LYS A 27 -34.57 -18.14 67.83
CA LYS A 27 -34.63 -16.85 67.10
C LYS A 27 -33.52 -15.87 67.47
N GLY A 28 -32.81 -15.21 66.56
CA GLY A 28 -32.89 -14.99 65.10
C GLY A 28 -31.88 -13.85 64.79
N ASP A 29 -31.62 -13.58 63.51
CA ASP A 29 -30.96 -12.36 62.97
C ASP A 29 -29.39 -12.35 62.99
N ASP A 30 -28.60 -12.09 61.93
CA ASP A 30 -28.82 -11.47 60.60
C ASP A 30 -27.74 -11.85 59.57
N GLY A 31 -27.21 -13.07 59.62
CA GLY A 31 -26.37 -13.56 58.53
C GLY A 31 -27.25 -13.88 57.33
N LYS A 32 -27.60 -12.89 56.49
CA LYS A 32 -28.19 -13.11 55.16
C LYS A 32 -27.19 -13.93 54.34
N THR A 33 -27.16 -15.23 54.55
CA THR A 33 -26.52 -16.18 53.64
C THR A 33 -27.25 -16.01 52.32
N LYS A 34 -26.61 -15.26 51.41
CA LYS A 34 -27.09 -15.10 50.05
C LYS A 34 -27.46 -16.49 49.56
N THR A 35 -28.70 -16.67 49.13
CA THR A 35 -29.10 -17.95 48.54
C THR A 35 -28.17 -18.22 47.35
N ILE A 36 -27.91 -19.48 47.04
CA ILE A 36 -27.03 -19.86 45.91
C ILE A 36 -27.47 -19.11 44.62
N GLU A 37 -28.78 -18.91 44.46
CA GLU A 37 -29.38 -18.10 43.40
C GLU A 37 -28.91 -16.64 43.38
N GLN A 38 -28.83 -15.97 44.54
CA GLN A 38 -28.35 -14.59 44.65
C GLN A 38 -26.85 -14.46 44.33
N LEU A 39 -26.04 -15.46 44.67
CA LEU A 39 -24.61 -15.50 44.32
C LEU A 39 -24.41 -15.71 42.81
N LEU A 40 -25.21 -16.58 42.19
CA LEU A 40 -25.17 -16.83 40.73
C LEU A 40 -25.61 -15.60 39.93
N LEU A 41 -26.61 -14.84 40.40
CA LEU A 41 -27.05 -13.59 39.80
C LEU A 41 -25.97 -12.49 39.91
N GLU A 42 -25.34 -12.32 41.08
CA GLU A 42 -24.26 -11.36 41.28
C GLU A 42 -23.01 -11.69 40.45
N GLU A 43 -22.66 -12.97 40.33
CA GLU A 43 -21.56 -13.42 39.47
C GLU A 43 -21.87 -13.21 37.98
N ALA A 44 -23.12 -13.44 37.56
CA ALA A 44 -23.57 -13.16 36.20
C ALA A 44 -23.54 -11.65 35.87
N GLU A 45 -23.97 -10.79 36.79
CA GLU A 45 -23.87 -9.33 36.65
C GLU A 45 -22.41 -8.86 36.62
N ALA A 46 -21.56 -9.39 37.51
CA ALA A 46 -20.13 -9.09 37.51
C ALA A 46 -19.43 -9.61 36.24
N ALA A 47 -19.88 -10.71 35.65
CA ALA A 47 -19.39 -11.21 34.37
C ALA A 47 -19.81 -10.29 33.22
N ARG A 48 -21.05 -9.79 33.23
CA ARG A 48 -21.53 -8.82 32.23
C ARG A 48 -20.76 -7.51 32.26
N LEU A 49 -20.54 -6.93 33.44
CA LEU A 49 -19.77 -5.69 33.60
C LEU A 49 -18.33 -5.85 33.09
N ARG A 50 -17.66 -6.96 33.43
CA ARG A 50 -16.31 -7.27 32.94
C ARG A 50 -16.25 -7.38 31.42
N GLU A 51 -17.28 -7.95 30.80
CA GLU A 51 -17.36 -8.04 29.34
C GLU A 51 -17.62 -6.67 28.71
N GLU A 52 -18.51 -5.85 29.28
CA GLU A 52 -18.74 -4.47 28.81
C GLU A 52 -17.47 -3.61 28.87
N GLU A 53 -16.71 -3.69 29.97
CA GLU A 53 -15.42 -3.02 30.09
C GLU A 53 -14.40 -3.51 29.05
N ARG A 54 -14.35 -4.83 28.80
CA ARG A 54 -13.47 -5.41 27.78
C ARG A 54 -13.83 -4.88 26.39
N GLN A 55 -15.11 -4.86 26.04
CA GLN A 55 -15.60 -4.32 24.78
C GLN A 55 -15.29 -2.83 24.66
N GLY A 56 -15.43 -2.07 25.75
CA GLY A 56 -15.04 -0.66 25.79
C GLY A 56 -13.56 -0.45 25.47
N ARG A 57 -12.67 -1.24 26.08
CA ARG A 57 -11.21 -1.18 25.81
C ARG A 57 -10.89 -1.55 24.36
N ILE A 58 -11.52 -2.58 23.82
CA ILE A 58 -11.32 -2.99 22.42
C ILE A 58 -11.78 -1.89 21.47
N LYS A 59 -12.95 -1.28 21.73
CA LYS A 59 -13.47 -0.18 20.92
C LYS A 59 -12.54 1.04 20.94
N ALA A 60 -12.01 1.39 22.12
CA ALA A 60 -11.01 2.44 22.25
C ALA A 60 -9.74 2.11 21.46
N GLY A 61 -9.20 0.90 21.62
CA GLY A 61 -8.02 0.46 20.86
C GLY A 61 -8.23 0.45 19.35
N MET A 62 -9.43 0.10 18.87
CA MET A 62 -9.77 0.22 17.44
C MET A 62 -9.68 1.66 16.95
N ALA A 63 -10.19 2.62 17.74
CA ALA A 63 -10.14 4.03 17.40
C ALA A 63 -8.69 4.56 17.39
N ASP A 64 -7.85 4.09 18.32
CA ASP A 64 -6.42 4.45 18.36
C ASP A 64 -5.66 3.89 17.14
N ILE A 65 -5.97 2.65 16.73
CA ILE A 65 -5.46 2.08 15.48
C ILE A 65 -5.92 2.93 14.29
N ASP A 66 -7.21 3.28 14.22
CA ASP A 66 -7.74 4.13 13.14
C ASP A 66 -7.03 5.50 13.08
N ALA A 67 -6.81 6.14 14.23
CA ALA A 67 -6.10 7.40 14.32
C ALA A 67 -4.64 7.27 13.87
N THR A 68 -3.97 6.17 14.19
CA THR A 68 -2.58 5.90 13.80
C THR A 68 -2.44 5.81 12.27
N PHE A 69 -3.42 5.19 11.59
CA PHE A 69 -3.43 5.07 10.12
C PHE A 69 -4.06 6.28 9.40
N ALA A 70 -4.57 7.29 10.12
CA ALA A 70 -5.29 8.41 9.52
C ALA A 70 -4.45 9.26 8.55
N GLY A 71 -3.12 9.21 8.65
CA GLY A 71 -2.23 9.91 7.73
C GLY A 71 -2.17 9.32 6.31
N PHE A 72 -2.69 8.11 6.09
CA PHE A 72 -2.78 7.48 4.77
C PHE A 72 -4.09 7.87 4.06
N GLY A 73 -4.34 9.17 3.95
CA GLY A 73 -5.48 9.73 3.25
C GLY A 73 -5.27 9.85 1.73
N ASP A 74 -6.24 10.42 1.04
CA ASP A 74 -6.17 10.59 -0.43
C ASP A 74 -4.95 11.40 -0.89
N ASP A 75 -4.53 12.39 -0.09
CA ASP A 75 -3.33 13.19 -0.37
C ASP A 75 -2.04 12.36 -0.35
N PHE A 76 -1.92 11.38 0.55
CA PHE A 76 -0.77 10.48 0.60
C PHE A 76 -0.67 9.68 -0.71
N TYR A 77 -1.78 9.08 -1.14
CA TYR A 77 -1.82 8.31 -2.39
C TYR A 77 -1.65 9.20 -3.63
N LYS A 78 -2.16 10.44 -3.60
CA LYS A 78 -1.93 11.41 -4.67
C LYS A 78 -0.45 11.79 -4.77
N ASN A 79 0.22 12.02 -3.64
CA ASN A 79 1.65 12.30 -3.61
C ASN A 79 2.46 11.11 -4.11
N ARG A 80 2.08 9.87 -3.75
CA ARG A 80 2.70 8.64 -4.28
C ARG A 80 2.60 8.57 -5.82
N LYS A 81 1.41 8.82 -6.38
CA LYS A 81 1.19 8.88 -7.84
C LYS A 81 2.01 9.97 -8.50
N THR A 82 2.04 11.16 -7.88
CA THR A 82 2.79 12.31 -8.40
C THR A 82 4.28 12.01 -8.43
N ALA A 83 4.85 11.45 -7.35
CA ALA A 83 6.25 11.05 -7.31
C ALA A 83 6.61 10.00 -8.37
N PHE A 84 5.73 9.03 -8.63
CA PHE A 84 5.89 8.07 -9.72
C PHE A 84 5.97 8.77 -11.08
N LEU A 85 5.02 9.66 -11.37
CA LEU A 85 4.98 10.38 -12.64
C LEU A 85 6.15 11.36 -12.79
N ASP A 86 6.52 12.07 -11.73
CA ASP A 86 7.65 13.01 -11.73
C ASP A 86 8.98 12.31 -12.03
N PHE A 87 9.11 11.03 -11.64
CA PHE A 87 10.28 10.23 -11.99
C PHE A 87 10.26 9.76 -13.45
N TYR A 88 9.13 9.26 -13.94
CA TYR A 88 9.04 8.57 -15.23
C TYR A 88 8.70 9.47 -16.44
N GLN A 89 7.87 10.48 -16.24
CA GLN A 89 7.41 11.36 -17.31
C GLN A 89 8.56 12.12 -18.00
N PRO A 90 9.59 12.64 -17.28
CA PRO A 90 10.73 13.27 -17.92
C PRO A 90 11.50 12.31 -18.82
N GLN A 91 11.74 11.07 -18.36
CA GLN A 91 12.42 10.04 -19.13
C GLN A 91 11.65 9.70 -20.42
N LEU A 92 10.33 9.56 -20.33
CA LEU A 92 9.50 9.32 -21.52
C LEU A 92 9.57 10.48 -22.51
N ASN A 93 9.52 11.72 -22.00
CA ASN A 93 9.60 12.93 -22.83
C ASN A 93 10.96 13.05 -23.53
N ASP A 94 12.04 12.76 -22.82
CA ASP A 94 13.40 12.80 -23.36
C ASP A 94 13.58 11.73 -24.46
N GLN A 95 13.20 10.47 -24.18
CA GLN A 95 13.27 9.42 -25.20
C GLN A 95 12.39 9.73 -26.42
N PHE A 96 11.22 10.34 -26.23
CA PHE A 96 10.35 10.76 -27.34
C PHE A 96 11.01 11.84 -28.20
N LYS A 97 11.64 12.84 -27.56
CA LYS A 97 12.38 13.90 -28.26
C LYS A 97 13.52 13.31 -29.07
N ASP A 98 14.31 12.42 -28.48
CA ASP A 98 15.42 11.76 -29.16
C ASP A 98 14.94 10.93 -30.35
N ALA A 99 13.86 10.16 -30.18
CA ALA A 99 13.26 9.38 -31.27
C ALA A 99 12.74 10.27 -32.40
N ARG A 100 12.12 11.40 -32.08
CA ARG A 100 11.66 12.37 -33.08
C ARG A 100 12.82 12.95 -33.88
N ASP A 101 13.91 13.29 -33.21
CA ASP A 101 15.09 13.85 -33.85
C ASP A 101 15.77 12.78 -34.74
N GLN A 102 15.83 11.52 -34.29
CA GLN A 102 16.31 10.39 -35.11
C GLN A 102 15.46 10.15 -36.37
N VAL A 103 14.13 10.14 -36.23
CA VAL A 103 13.20 10.04 -37.38
C VAL A 103 13.42 11.20 -38.34
N THR A 104 13.55 12.42 -37.82
CA THR A 104 13.79 13.62 -38.63
C THR A 104 15.10 13.51 -39.41
N PHE A 105 16.19 13.10 -38.77
CA PHE A 105 17.48 12.90 -39.44
C PHE A 105 17.43 11.78 -40.48
N ALA A 106 16.73 10.69 -40.19
CA ALA A 106 16.53 9.60 -41.14
C ALA A 106 15.75 10.08 -42.37
N LEU A 107 14.64 10.80 -42.19
CA LEU A 107 13.86 11.37 -43.30
C LEU A 107 14.68 12.38 -44.10
N ALA A 108 15.46 13.23 -43.43
CA ALA A 108 16.33 14.22 -44.08
C ALA A 108 17.38 13.56 -44.96
N ARG A 109 18.06 12.54 -44.43
CA ARG A 109 19.09 11.77 -45.15
C ARG A 109 18.53 11.05 -46.39
N ASN A 110 17.24 10.72 -46.37
CA ASN A 110 16.56 10.05 -47.47
C ASN A 110 15.78 11.01 -48.40
N GLY A 111 15.82 12.32 -48.14
CA GLY A 111 15.09 13.32 -48.94
C GLY A 111 13.57 13.24 -48.81
N THR A 112 13.04 12.56 -47.79
CA THR A 112 11.61 12.30 -47.59
C THR A 112 10.95 13.18 -46.53
N LEU A 113 11.64 14.23 -46.05
CA LEU A 113 11.13 15.17 -45.05
C LEU A 113 9.74 15.75 -45.34
N ASN A 114 9.46 16.08 -46.61
CA ASN A 114 8.19 16.70 -47.03
C ASN A 114 7.24 15.70 -47.69
N SER A 115 7.29 14.43 -47.27
CA SER A 115 6.49 13.36 -47.85
C SER A 115 5.40 12.85 -46.90
N THR A 116 4.45 12.09 -47.42
CA THR A 116 3.47 11.34 -46.61
C THR A 116 4.16 10.38 -45.63
N ILE A 117 5.33 9.85 -45.98
CA ILE A 117 6.14 8.99 -45.10
C ILE A 117 6.52 9.75 -43.82
N ALA A 118 6.91 11.02 -43.93
CA ALA A 118 7.23 11.84 -42.77
C ALA A 118 6.01 12.05 -41.86
N ALA A 119 4.84 12.30 -42.46
CA ALA A 119 3.59 12.45 -41.73
C ALA A 119 3.19 11.15 -41.01
N ASP A 120 3.31 10.00 -41.68
CA ASP A 120 2.99 8.69 -41.11
C ASP A 120 3.91 8.34 -39.94
N GLU A 121 5.22 8.56 -40.06
CA GLU A 121 6.17 8.27 -38.97
C GLU A 121 5.98 9.21 -37.78
N ALA A 122 5.71 10.50 -38.01
CA ALA A 122 5.35 11.43 -36.95
C ALA A 122 4.05 11.01 -36.23
N ALA A 123 3.04 10.57 -36.97
CA ALA A 123 1.78 10.08 -36.40
C ALA A 123 1.98 8.80 -35.57
N LYS A 124 2.77 7.84 -36.07
CA LYS A 124 3.11 6.61 -35.31
C LYS A 124 3.85 6.94 -34.02
N LEU A 125 4.84 7.84 -34.09
CA LEU A 125 5.62 8.26 -32.93
C LEU A 125 4.74 8.96 -31.90
N GLY A 126 3.89 9.90 -32.32
CA GLY A 126 2.94 10.59 -31.44
C GLY A 126 1.91 9.65 -30.81
N LYS A 127 1.42 8.66 -31.57
CA LYS A 127 0.52 7.61 -31.04
C LYS A 127 1.23 6.78 -29.97
N LYS A 128 2.48 6.37 -30.22
CA LYS A 128 3.26 5.59 -29.25
C LYS A 128 3.49 6.37 -27.96
N TYR A 129 3.88 7.64 -28.05
CA TYR A 129 4.03 8.51 -26.88
C TYR A 129 2.75 8.66 -26.06
N SER A 130 1.61 8.84 -26.74
CA SER A 130 0.30 8.95 -26.07
C SER A 130 -0.07 7.66 -25.35
N LEU A 131 0.18 6.50 -25.97
CA LEU A 131 -0.05 5.19 -25.36
C LEU A 131 0.82 4.99 -24.12
N GLU A 132 2.11 5.33 -24.20
CA GLU A 132 3.05 5.16 -23.10
C GLU A 132 2.78 6.12 -21.94
N THR A 133 2.34 7.35 -22.24
CA THR A 133 1.88 8.30 -21.21
C THR A 133 0.67 7.74 -20.47
N GLY A 134 -0.32 7.21 -21.21
CA GLY A 134 -1.47 6.54 -20.59
C GLY A 134 -1.07 5.33 -19.75
N SER A 135 -0.15 4.50 -20.26
CA SER A 135 0.42 3.35 -19.55
C SER A 135 1.12 3.76 -18.24
N LEU A 136 1.85 4.88 -18.23
CA LEU A 136 2.48 5.41 -17.02
C LEU A 136 1.45 5.83 -15.97
N VAL A 137 0.40 6.54 -16.38
CA VAL A 137 -0.69 6.95 -15.48
C VAL A 137 -1.38 5.72 -14.89
N SER A 138 -1.74 4.73 -15.71
CA SER A 138 -2.35 3.49 -15.23
C SER A 138 -1.44 2.72 -14.27
N ARG A 139 -0.12 2.70 -14.52
CA ARG A 139 0.86 2.09 -13.60
C ARG A 139 0.93 2.84 -12.27
N ALA A 140 0.93 4.17 -12.30
CA ALA A 140 0.91 4.99 -11.08
C ALA A 140 -0.37 4.73 -10.25
N GLU A 141 -1.53 4.63 -10.90
CA GLU A 141 -2.79 4.28 -10.23
C GLU A 141 -2.75 2.87 -9.63
N GLY A 142 -2.16 1.91 -10.36
CA GLY A 142 -1.95 0.55 -9.89
C GLY A 142 -1.07 0.50 -8.64
N ASP A 143 0.06 1.21 -8.62
CA ASP A 143 0.97 1.30 -7.47
C ASP A 143 0.24 1.86 -6.24
N ALA A 144 -0.45 2.99 -6.39
CA ALA A 144 -1.18 3.62 -5.30
C ALA A 144 -2.31 2.73 -4.76
N SER A 145 -3.03 2.03 -5.64
CA SER A 145 -4.11 1.10 -5.27
C SER A 145 -3.59 -0.15 -4.56
N ALA A 146 -2.45 -0.68 -5.01
CA ALA A 146 -1.77 -1.80 -4.36
C ALA A 146 -1.30 -1.42 -2.95
N LEU A 147 -0.69 -0.23 -2.80
CA LEU A 147 -0.28 0.31 -1.51
C LEU A 147 -1.48 0.51 -0.58
N ARG A 148 -2.58 1.09 -1.08
CA ARG A 148 -3.83 1.24 -0.32
C ARG A 148 -4.34 -0.11 0.19
N SER A 149 -4.42 -1.10 -0.70
CA SER A 149 -4.86 -2.45 -0.34
C SER A 149 -3.95 -3.09 0.71
N ASN A 150 -2.64 -2.90 0.58
CA ASN A 150 -1.66 -3.40 1.55
C ASN A 150 -1.87 -2.76 2.94
N ILE A 151 -2.01 -1.43 3.00
CA ILE A 151 -2.25 -0.69 4.24
C ILE A 151 -3.55 -1.15 4.92
N GLU A 152 -4.63 -1.29 4.16
CA GLU A 152 -5.92 -1.77 4.70
C GLU A 152 -5.83 -3.21 5.21
N ASN A 153 -5.09 -4.09 4.53
CA ASN A 153 -4.85 -5.46 4.99
C ASN A 153 -4.07 -5.48 6.32
N GLN A 154 -3.03 -4.65 6.43
CA GLN A 154 -2.24 -4.52 7.65
C GLN A 154 -3.08 -4.01 8.82
N LYS A 155 -3.89 -2.98 8.58
CA LYS A 155 -4.81 -2.40 9.55
C LYS A 155 -5.86 -3.41 10.02
N SER A 156 -6.46 -4.13 9.09
CA SER A 156 -7.45 -5.19 9.38
C SER A 156 -6.85 -6.32 10.20
N ALA A 157 -5.62 -6.76 9.88
CA ALA A 157 -4.92 -7.79 10.64
C ALA A 157 -4.68 -7.37 12.10
N ILE A 158 -4.26 -6.13 12.35
CA ILE A 158 -4.07 -5.62 13.72
C ILE A 158 -5.40 -5.53 14.47
N LYS A 159 -6.47 -5.03 13.82
CA LYS A 159 -7.80 -4.98 14.44
C LYS A 159 -8.33 -6.38 14.79
N SER A 160 -8.07 -7.37 13.93
CA SER A 160 -8.41 -8.77 14.18
C SER A 160 -7.65 -9.33 15.38
N GLN A 161 -6.34 -9.07 15.46
CA GLN A 161 -5.50 -9.43 16.61
C GLN A 161 -6.01 -8.78 17.90
N LEU A 162 -6.31 -7.49 17.89
CA LEU A 162 -6.88 -6.78 19.04
C LEU A 162 -8.20 -7.40 19.51
N ASN A 163 -9.09 -7.74 18.58
CA ASN A 163 -10.35 -8.41 18.92
C ASN A 163 -10.15 -9.77 19.58
N ALA A 164 -9.15 -10.53 19.11
CA ALA A 164 -8.86 -11.86 19.60
C ALA A 164 -8.17 -11.85 20.98
N THR A 165 -7.21 -10.95 21.18
CA THR A 165 -6.38 -10.91 22.40
C THR A 165 -6.91 -9.96 23.48
N GLY A 166 -7.63 -8.91 23.08
CA GLY A 166 -8.01 -7.80 23.96
C GLY A 166 -6.82 -6.93 24.41
N ASP A 167 -5.63 -7.14 23.86
CA ASP A 167 -4.42 -6.39 24.21
C ASP A 167 -4.28 -5.13 23.33
N VAL A 168 -4.74 -4.00 23.88
CA VAL A 168 -4.70 -2.68 23.23
C VAL A 168 -3.26 -2.16 23.07
N ALA A 169 -2.40 -2.39 24.06
CA ALA A 169 -1.05 -1.82 24.06
C ALA A 169 -0.19 -2.46 22.96
N SER A 170 -0.25 -3.79 22.86
CA SER A 170 0.45 -4.53 21.79
C SER A 170 -0.05 -4.14 20.40
N ALA A 171 -1.37 -4.12 20.18
CA ALA A 171 -1.96 -3.76 18.89
C ALA A 171 -1.62 -2.33 18.44
N THR A 172 -1.60 -1.37 19.38
CA THR A 172 -1.25 0.03 19.08
C THR A 172 0.23 0.18 18.73
N ASN A 173 1.12 -0.54 19.44
CA ASN A 173 2.54 -0.57 19.10
C ASN A 173 2.80 -1.20 17.73
N ASP A 174 2.09 -2.27 17.39
CA ASP A 174 2.15 -2.89 16.05
C ASP A 174 1.67 -1.92 14.96
N ALA A 175 0.57 -1.20 15.20
CA ALA A 175 0.07 -0.17 14.29
C ALA A 175 1.09 0.94 14.04
N LEU A 176 1.74 1.42 15.11
CA LEU A 176 2.78 2.44 15.02
C LEU A 176 4.00 1.94 14.23
N ALA A 177 4.47 0.72 14.50
CA ALA A 177 5.60 0.13 13.80
C ALA A 177 5.33 0.00 12.29
N ARG A 178 4.16 -0.53 11.93
CA ARG A 178 3.74 -0.68 10.53
C ARG A 178 3.64 0.65 9.81
N THR A 179 3.01 1.63 10.45
CA THR A 179 2.85 2.98 9.90
C THR A 179 4.20 3.63 9.61
N LYS A 180 5.17 3.52 10.54
CA LYS A 180 6.54 4.01 10.32
C LYS A 180 7.21 3.34 9.12
N MET A 181 7.12 2.01 9.01
CA MET A 181 7.67 1.29 7.86
C MET A 181 7.06 1.74 6.54
N ILE A 182 5.75 2.00 6.50
CA ILE A 182 5.07 2.47 5.28
C ILE A 182 5.52 3.90 4.91
N TYR A 183 5.74 4.78 5.88
CA TYR A 183 6.28 6.13 5.60
C TYR A 183 7.72 6.09 5.11
N GLU A 184 8.51 5.13 5.59
CA GLU A 184 9.88 4.91 5.18
C GLU A 184 9.99 4.13 3.86
N ASP A 185 8.91 3.51 3.38
CA ASP A 185 8.85 2.80 2.10
C ASP A 185 9.06 3.78 0.94
N ARG A 186 10.32 3.84 0.51
CA ARG A 186 10.72 4.54 -0.70
C ARG A 186 10.57 3.56 -1.86
N PRO A 187 9.69 3.85 -2.83
CA PRO A 187 9.57 3.01 -4.00
C PRO A 187 10.90 3.07 -4.77
N ASP A 188 11.46 1.90 -5.06
CA ASP A 188 12.64 1.77 -5.90
C ASP A 188 12.21 1.87 -7.37
N TYR A 189 12.39 3.04 -7.96
CA TYR A 189 12.04 3.27 -9.35
C TYR A 189 13.21 2.91 -10.27
N SER A 190 13.07 1.82 -11.00
CA SER A 190 13.98 1.49 -12.10
C SER A 190 13.73 2.39 -13.31
N PRO A 191 14.77 2.90 -14.01
CA PRO A 191 14.61 3.72 -15.22
C PRO A 191 13.81 3.04 -16.33
N LEU A 192 13.19 3.83 -17.21
CA LEU A 192 12.55 3.29 -18.42
C LEU A 192 13.62 2.71 -19.34
N GLY A 193 13.39 1.49 -19.84
CA GLY A 193 14.14 0.96 -20.97
C GLY A 193 13.93 1.82 -22.23
N ASP A 194 14.61 1.50 -23.32
CA ASP A 194 14.38 2.17 -24.60
C ASP A 194 13.00 1.78 -25.16
N ILE A 195 12.04 2.67 -24.99
CA ILE A 195 10.66 2.45 -25.44
C ILE A 195 10.52 2.78 -26.92
N PHE A 196 11.29 3.72 -27.45
CA PHE A 196 11.16 4.22 -28.82
C PHE A 196 12.16 3.62 -29.81
N GLY A 197 12.97 2.66 -29.36
CA GLY A 197 13.84 1.86 -30.22
C GLY A 197 13.13 1.33 -31.47
N GLY A 198 13.80 1.45 -32.61
CA GLY A 198 13.37 0.91 -33.90
C GLY A 198 12.43 1.77 -34.74
N VAL A 199 11.98 2.95 -34.25
CA VAL A 199 11.09 3.85 -35.04
C VAL A 199 11.79 4.41 -36.31
N GLY A 200 13.12 4.39 -36.37
CA GLY A 200 13.90 4.79 -37.55
C GLY A 200 14.21 3.68 -38.57
N ASP A 201 14.09 2.41 -38.20
CA ASP A 201 14.58 1.29 -39.02
C ASP A 201 13.74 1.08 -40.28
N ALA A 202 12.44 1.39 -40.21
CA ALA A 202 11.52 1.29 -41.34
C ALA A 202 11.88 2.27 -42.48
N ILE A 203 12.40 3.45 -42.14
CA ILE A 203 12.75 4.48 -43.12
C ILE A 203 13.98 4.07 -43.93
N GLY A 204 14.99 3.48 -43.26
CA GLY A 204 16.20 2.98 -43.91
C GLY A 204 15.92 1.88 -44.93
N ASN A 205 14.95 1.00 -44.64
CA ASN A 205 14.56 -0.08 -45.54
C ASN A 205 13.78 0.42 -46.77
N TYR A 206 12.88 1.40 -46.60
CA TYR A 206 12.12 1.95 -47.73
C TYR A 206 13.01 2.69 -48.73
N SER A 207 13.97 3.48 -48.23
CA SER A 207 14.88 4.23 -49.10
C SER A 207 15.96 3.36 -49.75
N ALA A 208 16.41 2.30 -49.08
CA ALA A 208 17.31 1.31 -49.68
C ALA A 208 16.61 0.55 -50.82
N ALA A 209 15.34 0.18 -50.63
CA ALA A 209 14.55 -0.50 -51.65
C ALA A 209 14.30 0.38 -52.88
N THR A 210 13.93 1.65 -52.68
CA THR A 210 13.72 2.60 -53.79
C THR A 210 15.01 2.96 -54.50
N ARG A 211 16.12 3.19 -53.78
CA ARG A 211 17.43 3.42 -54.40
C ARG A 211 17.97 2.20 -55.14
N ASN A 212 17.83 0.99 -54.58
CA ASN A 212 18.21 -0.23 -55.29
C ASN A 212 17.37 -0.43 -56.55
N ARG A 213 16.07 -0.10 -56.51
CA ARG A 213 15.22 -0.15 -57.70
C ARG A 213 15.64 0.88 -58.75
N GLN A 214 15.94 2.11 -58.35
CA GLN A 214 16.44 3.15 -59.25
C GLN A 214 17.80 2.79 -59.85
N LEU A 215 18.71 2.21 -59.07
CA LEU A 215 20.00 1.71 -59.57
C LEU A 215 19.80 0.53 -60.51
N TYR A 216 18.89 -0.39 -60.20
CA TYR A 216 18.56 -1.52 -61.06
C TYR A 216 17.95 -1.04 -62.39
N ASP A 217 17.01 -0.10 -62.36
CA ASP A 217 16.42 0.50 -63.57
C ASP A 217 17.47 1.32 -64.36
N ALA A 218 18.40 2.00 -63.70
CA ALA A 218 19.48 2.73 -64.38
C ALA A 218 20.52 1.79 -65.02
N TYR A 219 20.84 0.66 -64.39
CA TYR A 219 21.80 -0.31 -64.91
C TYR A 219 21.20 -1.28 -65.94
N PHE A 220 19.95 -1.71 -65.77
CA PHE A 220 19.30 -2.71 -66.60
C PHE A 220 18.22 -2.16 -67.53
N GLY A 221 17.71 -0.94 -67.31
CA GLY A 221 16.69 -0.31 -68.15
C GLY A 221 17.23 0.39 -69.40
N ASN A 222 18.54 0.67 -69.49
CA ASN A 222 19.16 1.33 -70.64
C ASN A 222 19.75 0.36 -71.69
N SER A 223 19.54 -0.95 -71.55
CA SER A 223 20.06 -1.98 -72.47
C SER A 223 19.08 -2.40 -73.57
N GLY A 224 17.87 -1.82 -73.61
CA GLY A 224 16.80 -2.19 -74.57
C GLY A 224 16.66 -1.31 -75.82
N GLY A 225 17.52 -0.31 -76.02
CA GLY A 225 17.23 0.80 -76.94
C GLY A 225 18.25 1.05 -78.06
N ALA A 226 18.79 0.02 -78.72
CA ALA A 226 19.55 0.22 -79.97
C ALA A 226 19.53 -1.01 -80.89
N ALA A 227 18.35 -1.54 -81.22
CA ALA A 227 18.20 -2.38 -82.41
C ALA A 227 18.29 -1.47 -83.66
N ARG A 228 19.53 -1.26 -84.14
CA ARG A 228 19.80 -0.59 -85.41
C ARG A 228 19.44 -1.56 -86.55
N THR A 229 18.21 -1.50 -87.05
CA THR A 229 17.82 -2.23 -88.26
C THR A 229 18.50 -1.55 -89.45
N VAL A 230 19.57 -2.17 -89.95
CA VAL A 230 20.17 -1.79 -91.23
C VAL A 230 19.33 -2.46 -92.32
N VAL A 231 18.64 -1.64 -93.11
CA VAL A 231 17.99 -2.04 -94.38
C VAL A 231 19.03 -1.96 -95.49
#